data_AF-A0A1S2VZF3-F1
#
_entry.id   AF-A0A1S2VZF3-F1
#
_cell.length_a   1.000
_cell.length_b   1.000
_cell.length_c   1.000
_cell.angle_alpha   90.00
_cell.angle_beta   90.00
_cell.angle_gamma   90.00
#
_symmetry.space_group_name_H-M   'P 1'
#
loop_
_entity.id
_entity.type
_entity.pdbx_description
1 polymer ?
#
loop_
_entity_poly.entity_id
_entity_poly.type
_entity_poly.pdbx_seq_one_letter_code
_entity_poly.pdbx_strand_id
1 'polypeptide(L)'
;MLDPHSGSEYGAARVAAMIAATITIILTGLVSFGFMVPYAQADSFGTLTINAVWGRDTAAPKSLAGDTYSIVRVATATTNNDGSVSSYKTVSDFSSLTADWERLTSSEYHDAAKKLAAYAAKNKLYQHSGITNAAGQLTFQNLPLGLYLVSRTNSAKANKAYDCDPFLISIPGSGDTAADLNITVEPKFSAGTLVTPPENNPNKEPVKPGVIGRTGAAVGSIAAAAGLMLLVAFVLFRLRMRRRMSDVNLSDKSHTDDESVMK
;
A
#
# COMPACT_ATOMS: atom_id res chain seq x y z
N MET A 1 25.14 -49.05 80.63
CA MET A 1 25.17 -47.59 80.41
C MET A 1 24.62 -47.35 79.03
N LEU A 2 23.39 -46.84 78.92
CA LEU A 2 22.71 -46.50 77.66
C LEU A 2 22.74 -44.97 77.53
N ASP A 3 23.31 -44.49 76.43
CA ASP A 3 23.51 -43.07 76.11
C ASP A 3 22.17 -42.44 75.63
N PRO A 4 21.69 -41.32 76.23
CA PRO A 4 20.38 -40.75 75.93
C PRO A 4 20.38 -39.68 74.81
N HIS A 5 21.39 -39.63 73.94
CA HIS A 5 21.46 -38.59 72.88
C HIS A 5 20.91 -38.97 71.49
N SER A 6 20.13 -40.05 71.37
CA SER A 6 19.57 -40.48 70.07
C SER A 6 18.11 -40.03 69.86
N GLY A 7 17.82 -38.73 69.92
CA GLY A 7 16.44 -38.23 69.81
C GLY A 7 16.20 -36.87 69.17
N SER A 8 17.21 -36.00 69.03
CA SER A 8 17.00 -34.62 68.58
C SER A 8 17.35 -34.36 67.11
N GLU A 9 18.22 -35.17 66.49
CA GLU A 9 18.66 -34.97 65.10
C GLU A 9 17.57 -35.30 64.06
N TYR A 10 16.63 -36.19 64.39
CA TYR A 10 15.53 -36.56 63.49
C TYR A 10 14.39 -35.53 63.46
N GLY A 11 14.27 -34.66 64.48
CA GLY A 11 13.24 -33.63 64.54
C GLY A 11 13.59 -32.41 63.67
N ALA A 12 14.82 -31.92 63.79
CA ALA A 12 15.29 -30.75 63.03
C ALA A 12 15.36 -31.03 61.52
N ALA A 13 15.81 -32.23 61.12
CA ALA A 13 15.88 -32.63 59.70
C ALA A 13 14.49 -32.74 59.06
N ARG A 14 13.49 -33.22 59.80
CA ARG A 14 12.10 -33.33 59.29
C ARG A 14 11.42 -31.97 59.18
N VAL A 15 11.66 -31.06 60.12
CA VAL A 15 11.14 -29.69 60.04
C VAL A 15 11.79 -28.92 58.89
N ALA A 16 13.10 -29.07 58.69
CA ALA A 16 13.81 -28.45 57.55
C ALA A 16 13.33 -29.00 56.20
N ALA A 17 13.13 -30.33 56.09
CA ALA A 17 12.60 -30.95 54.88
C ALA A 17 11.16 -30.52 54.58
N MET A 18 10.32 -30.37 55.61
CA MET A 18 8.96 -29.86 55.46
C MET A 18 8.97 -28.40 54.98
N ILE A 19 9.77 -27.52 55.59
CA ILE A 19 9.88 -26.11 55.17
C ILE A 19 10.39 -26.00 53.71
N ALA A 20 11.38 -26.79 53.33
CA ALA A 20 11.90 -26.83 51.95
C ALA A 20 10.83 -27.30 50.95
N ALA A 21 10.03 -28.30 51.31
CA ALA A 21 8.93 -28.79 50.49
C ALA A 21 7.82 -27.74 50.32
N THR A 22 7.43 -27.03 51.40
CA THR A 22 6.42 -25.96 51.31
C THR A 22 6.90 -24.79 50.44
N ILE A 23 8.17 -24.41 50.57
CA ILE A 23 8.77 -23.35 49.73
C ILE A 23 8.80 -23.77 48.26
N THR A 24 9.09 -25.06 47.97
CA THR A 24 9.10 -25.57 46.59
C THR A 24 7.69 -25.62 45.99
N ILE A 25 6.67 -25.95 46.78
CA ILE A 25 5.26 -25.94 46.34
C ILE A 25 4.78 -24.50 46.08
N ILE A 26 5.16 -23.53 46.91
CA ILE A 26 4.83 -22.12 46.69
C ILE A 26 5.54 -21.58 45.45
N LEU A 27 6.80 -21.96 45.23
CA LEU A 27 7.58 -21.51 44.08
C LEU A 27 7.11 -22.15 42.76
N THR A 28 6.63 -23.40 42.77
CA THR A 28 6.05 -24.08 41.60
C THR A 28 4.59 -23.68 41.33
N GLY A 29 3.81 -23.35 42.36
CA GLY A 29 2.46 -22.81 42.22
C GLY A 29 2.44 -21.41 41.59
N LEU A 30 3.45 -20.58 41.86
CA LEU A 30 3.55 -19.23 41.30
C LEU A 30 3.87 -19.20 39.79
N VAL A 31 4.47 -20.27 39.24
CA VAL A 31 4.73 -20.40 37.80
C VAL A 31 3.50 -20.89 37.03
N SER A 32 2.46 -21.38 37.73
CA SER A 32 1.26 -21.97 37.13
C SER A 32 0.12 -20.97 36.90
N PHE A 33 0.20 -19.78 37.50
CA PHE A 33 -0.60 -18.64 37.06
C PHE A 33 0.07 -18.02 35.84
N GLY A 34 -0.04 -18.75 34.72
CA GLY A 34 0.19 -18.17 33.41
C GLY A 34 -0.68 -16.93 33.31
N PHE A 35 -0.05 -15.77 33.39
CA PHE A 35 -0.62 -14.55 32.87
C PHE A 35 -0.87 -14.83 31.39
N MET A 36 -2.08 -15.26 31.06
CA MET A 36 -2.61 -15.04 29.73
C MET A 36 -2.79 -13.54 29.64
N VAL A 37 -1.68 -12.86 29.36
CA VAL A 37 -1.70 -11.51 28.81
C VAL A 37 -2.59 -11.67 27.59
N PRO A 38 -3.79 -11.03 27.53
CA PRO A 38 -4.47 -10.93 26.26
C PRO A 38 -3.41 -10.33 25.35
N TYR A 39 -2.97 -11.09 24.35
CA TYR A 39 -2.07 -10.57 23.34
C TYR A 39 -2.83 -9.40 22.75
N ALA A 40 -2.53 -8.20 23.23
CA ALA A 40 -2.90 -6.98 22.56
C ALA A 40 -2.23 -7.13 21.21
N GLN A 41 -3.02 -7.49 20.19
CA GLN A 41 -2.59 -7.34 18.82
C GLN A 41 -2.11 -5.90 18.77
N ALA A 42 -0.81 -5.68 18.55
CA ALA A 42 -0.30 -4.34 18.38
C ALA A 42 -1.10 -3.75 17.23
N ASP A 43 -1.81 -2.64 17.48
CA ASP A 43 -2.51 -1.94 16.41
C ASP A 43 -1.47 -1.64 15.33
N SER A 44 -1.66 -2.23 14.15
CA SER A 44 -0.78 -1.99 13.02
C SER A 44 -1.20 -0.68 12.38
N PHE A 45 -0.24 0.23 12.22
CA PHE A 45 -0.43 1.51 11.56
C PHE A 45 0.47 1.60 10.34
N GLY A 46 -0.06 2.20 9.27
CA GLY A 46 0.70 2.50 8.07
C GLY A 46 1.01 3.97 7.90
N THR A 47 1.73 4.25 6.82
CA THR A 47 2.02 5.58 6.31
C THR A 47 1.54 5.69 4.87
N LEU A 48 1.17 6.91 4.48
CA LEU A 48 0.78 7.25 3.11
C LEU A 48 1.58 8.47 2.66
N THR A 49 2.48 8.27 1.71
CA THR A 49 3.21 9.32 1.04
C THR A 49 2.58 9.61 -0.32
N ILE A 50 2.10 10.83 -0.51
CA ILE A 50 1.68 11.37 -1.79
C ILE A 50 2.92 11.92 -2.49
N ASN A 51 3.15 11.48 -3.72
CA ASN A 51 4.23 11.96 -4.58
C ASN A 51 3.64 12.63 -5.84
N ALA A 52 3.24 13.89 -5.69
CA ALA A 52 2.55 14.69 -6.70
C ALA A 52 3.54 15.25 -7.74
N VAL A 53 3.78 14.47 -8.79
CA VAL A 53 4.68 14.83 -9.90
C VAL A 53 3.93 14.68 -11.22
N TRP A 54 3.85 15.75 -11.99
CA TRP A 54 3.33 15.74 -13.37
C TRP A 54 4.41 15.31 -14.35
N GLY A 55 4.04 14.50 -15.35
CA GLY A 55 4.93 14.13 -16.45
C GLY A 55 6.18 13.40 -15.97
N ARG A 56 6.04 12.50 -15.00
CA ARG A 56 7.16 11.78 -14.37
C ARG A 56 8.08 11.10 -15.38
N ASP A 57 7.51 10.50 -16.42
CA ASP A 57 8.24 9.75 -17.45
C ASP A 57 8.74 10.66 -18.60
N THR A 58 8.60 11.98 -18.47
CA THR A 58 9.07 12.95 -19.45
C THR A 58 10.48 13.44 -19.09
N ALA A 59 11.14 14.09 -20.04
CA ALA A 59 12.48 14.67 -19.81
C ALA A 59 12.50 15.80 -18.76
N ALA A 60 11.34 16.34 -18.39
CA ALA A 60 11.21 17.45 -17.45
C ALA A 60 10.00 17.26 -16.53
N PRO A 61 10.08 16.33 -15.54
CA PRO A 61 9.02 16.12 -14.58
C PRO A 61 8.81 17.39 -13.73
N LYS A 62 7.55 17.69 -13.42
CA LYS A 62 7.20 18.85 -12.59
C LYS A 62 6.63 18.40 -11.26
N SER A 63 7.40 18.64 -10.19
CA SER A 63 6.91 18.53 -8.82
C SER A 63 5.83 19.57 -8.55
N LEU A 64 4.66 19.12 -8.08
CA LEU A 64 3.53 19.98 -7.78
C LEU A 64 3.56 20.39 -6.30
N ALA A 65 4.47 21.29 -5.97
CA ALA A 65 4.62 21.86 -4.63
C ALA A 65 3.47 22.81 -4.26
N GLY A 66 3.11 22.87 -2.98
CA GLY A 66 2.10 23.80 -2.45
C GLY A 66 0.65 23.35 -2.63
N ASP A 67 0.42 22.15 -3.17
CA ASP A 67 -0.93 21.59 -3.29
C ASP A 67 -1.40 21.02 -1.96
N THR A 68 -2.66 21.23 -1.61
CA THR A 68 -3.29 20.65 -0.43
C THR A 68 -3.95 19.33 -0.79
N TYR A 69 -3.60 18.28 -0.05
CA TYR A 69 -4.30 17.00 -0.08
C TYR A 69 -4.93 16.74 1.28
N SER A 70 -6.10 16.14 1.23
CA SER A 70 -6.85 15.71 2.42
C SER A 70 -7.25 14.25 2.27
N ILE A 71 -7.23 13.53 3.38
CA ILE A 71 -7.54 12.11 3.44
C ILE A 71 -8.59 11.79 4.50
N VAL A 72 -9.31 10.70 4.30
CA VAL A 72 -10.27 10.14 5.26
C VAL A 72 -10.35 8.63 5.09
N ARG A 73 -10.39 7.88 6.20
CA ARG A 73 -10.64 6.44 6.18
C ARG A 73 -12.11 6.19 5.88
N VAL A 74 -12.41 5.52 4.76
CA VAL A 74 -13.78 5.20 4.32
C VAL A 74 -14.23 3.81 4.76
N ALA A 75 -13.29 2.88 4.96
CA ALA A 75 -13.57 1.55 5.48
C ALA A 75 -12.41 1.07 6.37
N THR A 76 -12.71 0.28 7.40
CA THR A 76 -11.69 -0.46 8.17
C THR A 76 -11.28 -1.70 7.38
N ALA A 77 -10.00 -2.07 7.45
CA ALA A 77 -9.50 -3.31 6.86
C ALA A 77 -9.36 -4.39 7.94
N THR A 78 -9.80 -5.61 7.63
CA THR A 78 -9.43 -6.82 8.36
C THR A 78 -8.29 -7.49 7.61
N THR A 79 -7.28 -7.99 8.32
CA THR A 79 -6.12 -8.65 7.71
C THR A 79 -6.08 -10.14 8.02
N ASN A 80 -5.50 -10.91 7.11
CA ASN A 80 -5.10 -12.29 7.34
C ASN A 80 -3.81 -12.35 8.19
N ASN A 81 -3.40 -13.55 8.60
CA ASN A 81 -2.17 -13.76 9.38
C ASN A 81 -0.89 -13.31 8.67
N ASP A 82 -0.90 -13.25 7.33
CA ASP A 82 0.21 -12.76 6.50
C ASP A 82 0.20 -11.22 6.31
N GLY A 83 -0.74 -10.53 6.95
CA GLY A 83 -0.95 -9.10 6.87
C GLY A 83 -1.78 -8.64 5.66
N SER A 84 -2.09 -9.52 4.70
CA SER A 84 -2.89 -9.15 3.54
C SER A 84 -4.31 -8.77 3.94
N VAL A 85 -4.93 -7.82 3.24
CA VAL A 85 -6.32 -7.43 3.52
C VAL A 85 -7.26 -8.56 3.09
N SER A 86 -8.09 -9.04 4.03
CA SER A 86 -9.10 -10.07 3.81
C SER A 86 -10.47 -9.49 3.51
N SER A 87 -10.81 -8.36 4.13
CA SER A 87 -12.10 -7.68 3.91
C SER A 87 -12.09 -6.23 4.37
N TYR A 88 -13.07 -5.46 3.89
CA TYR A 88 -13.36 -4.09 4.28
C TYR A 88 -14.72 -3.96 4.92
N LYS A 89 -14.83 -3.06 5.90
CA LYS A 89 -16.10 -2.63 6.47
C LYS A 89 -16.20 -1.12 6.44
N THR A 90 -17.16 -0.58 5.68
CA THR A 90 -17.42 0.86 5.60
C THR A 90 -17.64 1.46 6.98
N VAL A 91 -17.00 2.60 7.27
CA VAL A 91 -17.18 3.30 8.55
C VAL A 91 -18.54 4.01 8.60
N SER A 92 -19.04 4.29 9.81
CA SER A 92 -20.39 4.85 10.04
C SER A 92 -20.70 6.09 9.21
N ASP A 93 -19.73 7.00 9.12
CA ASP A 93 -19.90 8.29 8.44
C ASP A 93 -20.17 8.15 6.94
N PHE A 94 -19.74 7.02 6.35
CA PHE A 94 -19.93 6.68 4.93
C PHE A 94 -20.91 5.52 4.71
N SER A 95 -21.68 5.13 5.73
CA SER A 95 -22.61 3.99 5.64
C SER A 95 -23.58 4.05 4.45
N SER A 96 -24.04 5.24 4.07
CA SER A 96 -24.91 5.47 2.90
C SER A 96 -24.23 5.26 1.53
N LEU A 97 -22.91 5.09 1.51
CA LEU A 97 -22.07 4.90 0.32
C LEU A 97 -21.30 3.58 0.37
N THR A 98 -21.80 2.61 1.16
CA THR A 98 -21.21 1.27 1.25
C THR A 98 -21.19 0.58 -0.12
N ALA A 99 -20.07 -0.08 -0.41
CA ALA A 99 -19.88 -0.90 -1.60
C ALA A 99 -19.18 -2.21 -1.22
N ASP A 100 -19.21 -3.17 -2.15
CA ASP A 100 -18.42 -4.40 -2.10
C ASP A 100 -17.00 -4.10 -2.60
N TRP A 101 -16.21 -3.45 -1.73
CA TRP A 101 -14.92 -2.85 -2.05
C TRP A 101 -13.95 -3.87 -2.69
N GLU A 102 -14.02 -5.12 -2.27
CA GLU A 102 -13.18 -6.23 -2.71
C GLU A 102 -13.47 -6.65 -4.16
N ARG A 103 -14.65 -6.28 -4.69
CA ARG A 103 -15.16 -6.77 -5.98
C ARG A 103 -15.36 -5.66 -7.01
N LEU A 104 -15.05 -4.41 -6.65
CA LEU A 104 -15.11 -3.29 -7.57
C LEU A 104 -14.01 -3.39 -8.65
N THR A 105 -14.39 -3.14 -9.89
CA THR A 105 -13.46 -2.88 -10.99
C THR A 105 -12.75 -1.53 -10.79
N SER A 106 -11.68 -1.30 -11.55
CA SER A 106 -10.94 -0.02 -11.47
C SER A 106 -11.80 1.20 -11.80
N SER A 107 -12.74 1.09 -12.75
CA SER A 107 -13.69 2.17 -13.07
C SER A 107 -14.69 2.41 -11.95
N GLU A 108 -15.19 1.35 -11.31
CA GLU A 108 -16.11 1.48 -10.18
C GLU A 108 -15.42 2.07 -8.96
N TYR A 109 -14.16 1.70 -8.71
CA TYR A 109 -13.32 2.33 -7.69
C TYR A 109 -13.18 3.85 -7.92
N HIS A 110 -12.96 4.26 -9.17
CA HIS A 110 -12.86 5.67 -9.55
C HIS A 110 -14.17 6.43 -9.32
N ASP A 111 -15.29 5.86 -9.78
CA ASP A 111 -16.61 6.47 -9.60
C ASP A 111 -17.02 6.54 -8.12
N ALA A 112 -16.68 5.51 -7.34
CA ALA A 112 -16.88 5.51 -5.90
C ALA A 112 -16.05 6.61 -5.23
N ALA A 113 -14.77 6.76 -5.59
CA ALA A 113 -13.90 7.81 -5.05
C ALA A 113 -14.48 9.22 -5.29
N LYS A 114 -15.03 9.49 -6.48
CA LYS A 114 -15.70 10.77 -6.78
C LYS A 114 -16.91 11.03 -5.90
N LYS A 115 -17.79 10.03 -5.74
CA LYS A 115 -18.98 10.13 -4.87
C LYS A 115 -18.58 10.35 -3.41
N LEU A 116 -17.59 9.60 -2.92
CA LEU A 116 -17.05 9.71 -1.58
C LEU A 116 -16.43 11.10 -1.35
N ALA A 117 -15.68 11.64 -2.31
CA ALA A 117 -15.08 12.97 -2.19
C ALA A 117 -16.13 14.09 -2.14
N ALA A 118 -17.14 14.05 -3.01
CA ALA A 118 -18.23 15.01 -2.96
C ALA A 118 -18.97 14.96 -1.61
N TYR A 119 -19.22 13.75 -1.10
CA TYR A 119 -19.87 13.55 0.20
C TYR A 119 -18.97 14.01 1.36
N ALA A 120 -17.68 13.66 1.36
CA ALA A 120 -16.74 14.04 2.41
C ALA A 120 -16.55 15.56 2.46
N ALA A 121 -16.45 16.23 1.31
CA ALA A 121 -16.35 17.69 1.23
C ALA A 121 -17.62 18.38 1.76
N LYS A 122 -18.81 17.92 1.31
CA LYS A 122 -20.09 18.47 1.75
C LYS A 122 -20.29 18.35 3.26
N ASN A 123 -19.90 17.22 3.83
CA ASN A 123 -20.10 16.90 5.24
C ASN A 123 -18.87 17.18 6.13
N LYS A 124 -17.79 17.74 5.57
CA LYS A 124 -16.54 18.09 6.27
C LYS A 124 -15.90 16.89 7.00
N LEU A 125 -15.84 15.74 6.34
CA LEU A 125 -15.38 14.46 6.92
C LEU A 125 -13.88 14.17 6.75
N TYR A 126 -13.12 15.03 6.08
CA TYR A 126 -11.68 14.83 5.96
C TYR A 126 -11.01 14.82 7.34
N GLN A 127 -10.22 13.78 7.63
CA GLN A 127 -9.59 13.55 8.94
C GLN A 127 -8.21 14.19 9.02
N HIS A 128 -7.46 14.17 7.93
CA HIS A 128 -6.14 14.77 7.85
C HIS A 128 -6.01 15.61 6.60
N SER A 129 -5.20 16.66 6.68
CA SER A 129 -4.86 17.52 5.55
C SER A 129 -3.43 17.97 5.66
N GLY A 130 -2.76 18.14 4.52
CA GLY A 130 -1.39 18.62 4.46
C GLY A 130 -1.09 19.25 3.11
N ILE A 131 0.09 19.88 3.01
CA ILE A 131 0.54 20.59 1.82
C ILE A 131 1.79 19.92 1.28
N THR A 132 1.86 19.71 -0.03
CA THR A 132 3.06 19.14 -0.68
C THR A 132 4.26 20.08 -0.54
N ASN A 133 5.41 19.50 -0.19
CA ASN A 133 6.68 20.22 -0.07
C ASN A 133 7.26 20.59 -1.46
N ALA A 134 8.47 21.17 -1.48
CA ALA A 134 9.14 21.57 -2.72
C ALA A 134 9.37 20.42 -3.72
N ALA A 135 9.50 19.18 -3.23
CA ALA A 135 9.62 17.98 -4.07
C ALA A 135 8.27 17.45 -4.58
N GLY A 136 7.15 18.08 -4.21
CA GLY A 136 5.81 17.60 -4.53
C GLY A 136 5.33 16.49 -3.60
N GLN A 137 5.96 16.32 -2.43
CA GLN A 137 5.69 15.21 -1.52
C GLN A 137 4.95 15.63 -0.26
N LEU A 138 4.09 14.75 0.24
CA LEU A 138 3.39 14.89 1.52
C LEU A 138 3.22 13.51 2.15
N THR A 139 3.56 13.36 3.43
CA THR A 139 3.40 12.08 4.15
C THR A 139 2.42 12.23 5.30
N PHE A 140 1.44 11.32 5.36
CA PHE A 140 0.58 11.08 6.51
C PHE A 140 1.09 9.85 7.28
N GLN A 141 1.16 9.95 8.60
CA GLN A 141 1.70 8.91 9.48
C GLN A 141 0.63 8.39 10.43
N ASN A 142 0.91 7.24 11.05
CA ASN A 142 0.07 6.64 12.09
C ASN A 142 -1.37 6.41 11.61
N LEU A 143 -1.53 5.95 10.37
CA LEU A 143 -2.83 5.69 9.77
C LEU A 143 -3.31 4.29 10.16
N PRO A 144 -4.45 4.15 10.86
CA PRO A 144 -5.05 2.85 11.09
C PRO A 144 -5.27 2.07 9.79
N LEU A 145 -5.25 0.74 9.84
CA LEU A 145 -5.53 -0.04 8.64
C LEU A 145 -6.94 0.24 8.09
N GLY A 146 -7.04 0.35 6.78
CA GLY A 146 -8.28 0.68 6.08
C GLY A 146 -8.11 1.09 4.63
N LEU A 147 -9.26 1.33 4.01
CA LEU A 147 -9.37 1.98 2.72
C LEU A 147 -9.48 3.49 2.94
N TYR A 148 -8.63 4.25 2.29
CA TYR A 148 -8.54 5.70 2.42
C TYR A 148 -8.94 6.39 1.12
N LEU A 149 -9.82 7.39 1.23
CA LEU A 149 -10.04 8.36 0.18
C LEU A 149 -8.94 9.41 0.24
N VAL A 150 -8.31 9.68 -0.90
CA VAL A 150 -7.35 10.75 -1.10
C VAL A 150 -7.94 11.77 -2.05
N SER A 151 -7.92 13.05 -1.68
CA SER A 151 -8.43 14.14 -2.50
C SER A 151 -7.47 15.32 -2.51
N ARG A 152 -7.21 15.88 -3.68
CA ARG A 152 -6.55 17.18 -3.81
C ARG A 152 -7.58 18.28 -3.58
N THR A 153 -7.63 18.81 -2.38
CA THR A 153 -8.68 19.75 -1.94
C THR A 153 -8.37 21.20 -2.29
N ASN A 154 -7.10 21.53 -2.53
CA ASN A 154 -6.71 22.82 -3.09
C ASN A 154 -5.45 22.70 -3.94
N SER A 155 -5.48 23.36 -5.10
CA SER A 155 -4.34 23.44 -6.02
C SER A 155 -3.62 24.77 -5.85
N ALA A 156 -2.29 24.77 -5.72
CA ALA A 156 -1.50 25.99 -5.75
C ALA A 156 -1.71 26.75 -7.07
N LYS A 157 -1.50 28.07 -7.07
CA LYS A 157 -1.70 28.93 -8.25
C LYS A 157 -0.93 28.42 -9.47
N ALA A 158 0.31 27.96 -9.28
CA ALA A 158 1.19 27.44 -10.34
C ALA A 158 0.77 26.05 -10.88
N ASN A 159 -0.17 25.37 -10.21
CA ASN A 159 -0.56 24.00 -10.50
C ASN A 159 -2.05 23.88 -10.88
N LYS A 160 -2.75 25.00 -11.12
CA LYS A 160 -4.18 25.01 -11.50
C LYS A 160 -4.49 24.29 -12.83
N ALA A 161 -3.51 24.20 -13.72
CA ALA A 161 -3.66 23.54 -15.02
C ALA A 161 -3.62 22.00 -14.96
N TYR A 162 -3.21 21.43 -13.83
CA TYR A 162 -3.20 19.98 -13.63
C TYR A 162 -4.41 19.64 -12.79
N ASP A 163 -5.32 18.84 -13.29
CA ASP A 163 -6.44 18.31 -12.52
C ASP A 163 -6.08 16.93 -11.96
N CYS A 164 -6.64 16.58 -10.82
CA CYS A 164 -6.44 15.27 -10.19
C CYS A 164 -7.76 14.80 -9.62
N ASP A 165 -8.31 13.76 -10.21
CA ASP A 165 -9.46 13.09 -9.64
C ASP A 165 -9.10 12.48 -8.25
N PRO A 166 -10.05 12.44 -7.30
CA PRO A 166 -9.86 11.73 -6.05
C PRO A 166 -9.75 10.22 -6.31
N PHE A 167 -9.05 9.51 -5.43
CA PHE A 167 -8.82 8.07 -5.58
C PHE A 167 -8.80 7.37 -4.22
N LEU A 168 -8.92 6.04 -4.25
CA LEU A 168 -8.90 5.19 -3.07
C LEU A 168 -7.57 4.45 -2.96
N ILE A 169 -7.05 4.30 -1.74
CA ILE A 169 -5.83 3.56 -1.44
C ILE A 169 -6.02 2.67 -0.23
N SER A 170 -5.54 1.44 -0.29
CA SER A 170 -5.53 0.52 0.85
C SER A 170 -4.28 0.70 1.70
N ILE A 171 -4.45 0.62 3.01
CA ILE A 171 -3.38 0.48 4.00
C ILE A 171 -3.74 -0.72 4.90
N PRO A 172 -3.00 -1.84 4.87
CA PRO A 172 -1.80 -2.06 4.08
C PRO A 172 -2.12 -2.20 2.59
N GLY A 173 -1.12 -1.97 1.75
CA GLY A 173 -1.17 -2.21 0.31
C GLY A 173 -0.92 -3.68 -0.02
N SER A 174 -1.31 -4.08 -1.23
CA SER A 174 -0.98 -5.41 -1.77
C SER A 174 0.50 -5.44 -2.17
N GLY A 175 1.34 -6.15 -1.40
CA GLY A 175 2.73 -6.44 -1.78
C GLY A 175 2.89 -7.88 -2.28
N ASP A 176 4.02 -8.16 -2.96
CA ASP A 176 4.29 -9.45 -3.62
C ASP A 176 4.48 -10.62 -2.64
N THR A 177 4.98 -10.36 -1.43
CA THR A 177 5.32 -11.39 -0.43
C THR A 177 4.89 -11.03 1.00
N ALA A 178 4.58 -9.77 1.26
CA ALA A 178 4.05 -9.27 2.53
C ALA A 178 3.24 -7.99 2.30
N ALA A 179 2.32 -7.69 3.22
CA ALA A 179 1.52 -6.49 3.17
C ALA A 179 2.38 -5.23 3.40
N ASP A 180 2.26 -4.24 2.51
CA ASP A 180 3.05 -3.01 2.60
C ASP A 180 2.35 -1.99 3.52
N LEU A 181 3.04 -1.56 4.56
CA LEU A 181 2.55 -0.53 5.49
C LEU A 181 3.06 0.87 5.13
N ASN A 182 3.98 1.02 4.17
CA ASN A 182 4.59 2.29 3.79
C ASN A 182 4.26 2.67 2.35
N ILE A 183 3.02 3.10 2.15
CA ILE A 183 2.48 3.30 0.82
C ILE A 183 2.97 4.61 0.22
N THR A 184 3.48 4.55 -1.01
CA THR A 184 3.68 5.75 -1.84
C THR A 184 2.68 5.73 -2.99
N VAL A 185 1.88 6.78 -3.10
CA VAL A 185 0.94 6.97 -4.21
C VAL A 185 1.41 8.07 -5.14
N GLU A 186 1.18 7.83 -6.43
CA GLU A 186 1.49 8.75 -7.51
C GLU A 186 0.17 9.19 -8.14
N PRO A 187 -0.40 10.34 -7.75
CA PRO A 187 -1.70 10.77 -8.25
C PRO A 187 -1.71 10.88 -9.78
N LYS A 188 -2.80 10.42 -10.39
CA LYS A 188 -2.99 10.52 -11.84
C LYS A 188 -3.58 11.88 -12.18
N PHE A 189 -2.75 12.71 -12.78
CA PHE A 189 -3.14 14.04 -13.22
C PHE A 189 -3.66 14.03 -14.66
N SER A 190 -4.47 15.01 -15.01
CA SER A 190 -4.82 15.37 -16.38
C SER A 190 -4.46 16.83 -16.62
N ALA A 191 -3.94 17.16 -17.80
CA ALA A 191 -3.75 18.56 -18.18
C ALA A 191 -5.10 19.15 -18.62
N GLY A 192 -5.52 20.24 -18.00
CA GLY A 192 -6.56 21.09 -18.57
C GLY A 192 -6.08 21.62 -19.92
N THR A 193 -6.98 21.70 -20.90
CA THR A 193 -6.68 22.33 -22.18
C THR A 193 -6.43 23.82 -21.92
N LEU A 194 -5.18 24.22 -21.77
CA LEU A 194 -4.82 25.62 -21.93
C LEU A 194 -5.06 25.93 -23.40
N VAL A 195 -6.16 26.60 -23.71
CA VAL A 195 -6.32 27.26 -25.00
C VAL A 195 -5.17 28.26 -25.06
N THR A 196 -4.13 27.95 -25.84
CA THR A 196 -3.13 28.95 -26.19
C THR A 196 -3.90 30.12 -26.81
N PRO A 197 -3.80 31.34 -26.25
CA PRO A 197 -4.36 32.53 -26.89
C PRO A 197 -3.84 32.59 -28.33
N PRO A 198 -4.64 33.02 -29.32
CA PRO A 198 -4.14 33.14 -30.68
C PRO A 198 -2.91 34.04 -30.65
N GLU A 199 -1.81 33.54 -31.20
CA GLU A 199 -0.57 34.26 -31.35
C GLU A 199 -0.86 35.48 -32.25
N ASN A 200 -1.10 36.63 -31.63
CA ASN A 200 -1.26 37.88 -32.34
C ASN A 200 0.12 38.34 -32.79
N ASN A 201 0.62 37.76 -33.88
CA ASN A 201 1.85 38.18 -34.51
C ASN A 201 1.51 39.25 -35.57
N PRO A 202 1.85 40.54 -35.38
CA PRO A 202 1.39 41.63 -36.25
C PRO A 202 2.11 41.70 -37.61
N ASN A 203 2.85 40.67 -38.02
CA ASN A 203 3.69 40.73 -39.21
C ASN A 203 3.57 39.49 -40.08
N LYS A 204 2.53 39.44 -40.91
CA LYS A 204 2.59 38.74 -42.20
C LYS A 204 1.75 39.50 -43.22
N GLU A 205 2.43 40.01 -44.25
CA GLU A 205 1.83 40.67 -45.41
C GLU A 205 0.77 39.79 -46.12
N PRO A 206 -0.19 40.41 -46.84
CA PRO A 206 -1.37 39.72 -47.35
C PRO A 206 -1.04 38.86 -48.58
N VAL A 207 -1.30 37.55 -48.49
CA VAL A 207 -1.20 36.66 -49.67
C VAL A 207 -2.55 36.60 -50.38
N LYS A 208 -2.54 37.01 -51.66
CA LYS A 208 -3.66 36.97 -52.62
C LYS A 208 -4.22 35.55 -52.83
N PRO A 209 -5.52 35.39 -53.13
CA PRO A 209 -6.16 34.09 -53.30
C PRO A 209 -5.92 33.52 -54.70
N GLY A 210 -5.53 32.24 -54.77
CA GLY A 210 -5.59 31.47 -56.00
C GLY A 210 -4.78 30.19 -56.00
N VAL A 211 -5.41 29.14 -56.53
CA VAL A 211 -4.86 27.87 -57.03
C VAL A 211 -4.92 26.68 -56.08
N ILE A 212 -5.88 25.81 -56.40
CA ILE A 212 -6.07 24.44 -55.95
C ILE A 212 -4.91 23.60 -56.49
N GLY A 213 -4.18 22.93 -55.61
CA GLY A 213 -3.14 21.95 -55.97
C GLY A 213 -3.23 20.73 -55.06
N ARG A 214 -3.73 19.62 -55.62
CA ARG A 214 -3.67 18.27 -55.04
C ARG A 214 -2.26 17.67 -55.25
N THR A 215 -1.97 16.63 -54.45
CA THR A 215 -0.85 15.65 -54.47
C THR A 215 0.46 16.10 -53.81
N GLY A 216 1.13 15.32 -52.95
CA GLY A 216 0.93 13.96 -52.46
C GLY A 216 2.27 13.30 -52.10
N ALA A 217 2.25 12.37 -51.12
CA ALA A 217 3.31 11.41 -50.71
C ALA A 217 4.48 11.99 -49.88
N ALA A 218 5.04 11.37 -48.83
CA ALA A 218 4.96 10.05 -48.18
C ALA A 218 5.30 10.29 -46.68
N VAL A 219 4.94 9.46 -45.68
CA VAL A 219 5.63 8.21 -45.32
C VAL A 219 4.70 7.34 -44.45
N GLY A 220 4.43 6.12 -44.93
CA GLY A 220 4.70 4.87 -44.23
C GLY A 220 3.93 4.54 -42.95
N SER A 221 2.86 3.78 -43.12
CA SER A 221 2.23 2.91 -42.12
C SER A 221 3.23 1.97 -41.43
N ILE A 222 3.25 1.94 -40.10
CA ILE A 222 3.37 0.68 -39.33
C ILE A 222 2.37 0.77 -38.16
N ALA A 223 1.12 0.45 -38.45
CA ALA A 223 0.29 -0.25 -37.49
C ALA A 223 0.72 -1.72 -37.49
N ALA A 224 0.64 -2.37 -36.32
CA ALA A 224 0.75 -3.82 -36.10
C ALA A 224 2.15 -4.45 -35.85
N ALA A 225 3.08 -3.77 -35.16
CA ALA A 225 4.25 -4.44 -34.57
C ALA A 225 4.49 -4.19 -33.06
N ALA A 226 3.98 -3.10 -32.47
CA ALA A 226 4.26 -2.77 -31.06
C ALA A 226 3.40 -3.57 -30.05
N GLY A 227 2.16 -3.94 -30.42
CA GLY A 227 1.27 -4.72 -29.55
C GLY A 227 1.71 -6.17 -29.37
N LEU A 228 2.26 -6.78 -30.43
CA LEU A 228 2.78 -8.15 -30.37
C LEU A 228 4.11 -8.21 -29.61
N MET A 229 4.97 -7.17 -29.72
CA MET A 229 6.23 -7.11 -28.96
C MET A 229 6.02 -7.00 -27.45
N LEU A 230 5.00 -6.28 -26.97
CA LEU A 230 4.69 -6.21 -25.53
C LEU A 230 4.07 -7.52 -25.00
N LEU A 231 3.24 -8.20 -25.79
CA LEU A 231 2.71 -9.53 -25.42
C LEU A 231 3.79 -10.63 -25.48
N VAL A 232 4.66 -10.60 -26.50
CA VAL A 232 5.80 -11.53 -26.61
C VAL A 232 6.82 -11.25 -25.52
N ALA A 233 7.12 -9.99 -25.17
CA ALA A 233 8.00 -9.67 -24.04
C ALA A 233 7.40 -10.10 -22.70
N PHE A 234 6.10 -9.93 -22.48
CA PHE A 234 5.42 -10.39 -21.26
C PHE A 234 5.37 -11.92 -21.16
N VAL A 235 5.11 -12.62 -22.27
CA VAL A 235 5.13 -14.09 -22.32
C VAL A 235 6.55 -14.64 -22.17
N LEU A 236 7.56 -14.04 -22.80
CA LEU A 236 8.96 -14.42 -22.64
C LEU A 236 9.47 -14.12 -21.22
N PHE A 237 9.03 -13.03 -20.60
CA PHE A 237 9.32 -12.71 -19.20
C PHE A 237 8.72 -13.75 -18.25
N ARG A 238 7.44 -14.12 -18.44
CA ARG A 238 6.78 -15.20 -17.68
C ARG A 238 7.43 -16.57 -17.91
N LEU A 239 7.85 -16.90 -19.13
CA LEU A 239 8.54 -18.16 -19.43
C LEU A 239 9.96 -18.20 -18.86
N ARG A 240 10.70 -17.08 -18.86
CA ARG A 240 12.02 -16.96 -18.23
C ARG A 240 11.93 -17.08 -16.70
N MET A 241 10.85 -16.57 -16.10
CA MET A 241 10.58 -16.77 -14.67
C MET A 241 10.26 -18.23 -14.33
N ARG A 242 9.48 -18.93 -15.18
CA ARG A 242 9.20 -20.37 -15.01
C ARG A 242 10.43 -21.26 -15.19
N ARG A 243 11.35 -20.95 -16.13
CA ARG A 243 12.60 -21.71 -16.27
C ARG A 243 13.52 -21.54 -15.06
N ARG A 244 13.61 -20.34 -14.48
CA ARG A 244 14.34 -20.13 -13.21
C ARG A 244 13.79 -20.96 -12.05
N MET A 245 12.48 -21.20 -12.01
CA MET A 245 11.89 -22.10 -11.00
C MET A 245 12.14 -23.58 -11.31
N SER A 246 12.35 -23.95 -12.58
CA SER A 246 12.68 -25.32 -12.99
C SER A 246 14.13 -25.66 -12.65
N ASP A 247 15.06 -24.71 -12.80
CA ASP A 247 16.46 -24.89 -12.44
C ASP A 247 16.64 -24.99 -10.91
N VAL A 248 15.85 -24.27 -10.12
CA VAL A 248 15.83 -24.38 -8.65
C VAL A 248 15.24 -25.73 -8.21
N ASN A 249 14.20 -26.23 -8.89
CA ASN A 249 13.63 -27.55 -8.62
C ASN A 249 14.54 -28.72 -9.07
N LEU A 250 15.39 -28.52 -10.09
CA LEU A 250 16.36 -29.54 -10.51
C LEU A 250 17.54 -29.63 -9.54
N SER A 251 17.98 -28.50 -8.96
CA SER A 251 19.03 -28.48 -7.92
C SER A 251 18.57 -29.06 -6.57
N ASP A 252 17.26 -28.98 -6.26
CA ASP A 252 16.71 -29.58 -5.06
C ASP A 252 16.49 -31.11 -5.23
N LYS A 253 16.23 -31.55 -6.48
CA LYS A 253 16.08 -32.96 -6.81
C LYS A 253 17.42 -33.70 -6.96
N SER A 254 18.50 -33.03 -7.40
CA SER A 254 19.84 -33.64 -7.41
C SER A 254 20.43 -33.83 -6.01
N HIS A 255 19.91 -33.14 -4.99
CA HIS A 255 20.37 -33.31 -3.61
C HIS A 255 19.61 -34.41 -2.86
N THR A 256 18.44 -34.84 -3.35
CA THR A 256 17.63 -35.89 -2.72
C THR A 256 17.88 -37.29 -3.27
N ASP A 257 18.51 -37.44 -4.43
CA ASP A 257 18.78 -38.76 -5.03
C ASP A 257 20.12 -39.39 -4.57
N ASP A 258 21.02 -38.63 -3.90
CA ASP A 258 22.29 -39.15 -3.36
C ASP A 258 22.18 -39.71 -1.92
N GLU A 259 21.09 -39.41 -1.19
CA GLU A 259 20.91 -39.87 0.20
C GLU A 259 20.12 -41.19 0.32
N SER A 260 19.77 -41.84 -0.80
CA SER A 260 19.08 -43.15 -0.81
C SER A 260 19.93 -44.34 -1.27
N VAL A 261 21.25 -44.17 -1.47
CA VAL A 261 22.17 -45.26 -1.89
C VAL A 261 23.13 -45.70 -0.76
N MET A 262 23.01 -45.15 0.44
CA MET A 262 23.71 -45.65 1.64
C MET A 262 22.72 -46.18 2.68
N LYS A 263 22.17 -47.36 2.42
CA LYS A 263 21.70 -48.30 3.45
C LYS A 263 21.65 -49.71 2.90
#